data_AF-A0AAU0N288-F1
#
_entry.id   AF-A0AAU0N288-F1
#
_cell.length_a   1.000
_cell.length_b   1.000
_cell.length_c   1.000
_cell.angle_alpha   90.00
_cell.angle_beta   90.00
_cell.angle_gamma   90.00
#
_symmetry.space_group_name_H-M   'P 1'
#
loop_
_entity.id
_entity.type
_entity.pdbx_description
1 polymer ?
#
loop_
_entity_poly.entity_id
_entity_poly.type
_entity_poly.pdbx_seq_one_letter_code
_entity_poly.pdbx_strand_id
1 'polypeptide(L)'
;MKKFLPLLGFPLLLFSSVLLAFSGIELKLSDNRVLNVDLAEARLISELKGYAIIAGRTCIDCDENTAIFLQKIDGEPVPVRDLDEPPEPEEFVAPEKDRPGETAAMRGDRSQVEMDGDADGVTQVDLSGESFSYPGRYRDYLTNKLVEKTRMFYGSCHENSPALLWLTEYRTDKGWMKEEYLLVFRDEGVEHRYNEGRQPSIFYIENEGCRELPGVDTTTEP
;
A
#
# COMPACT_ATOMS: atom_id res chain seq x y z
N MET A 1 -35.30 7.43 71.35
CA MET A 1 -35.29 8.30 70.16
C MET A 1 -34.33 7.69 69.14
N LYS A 2 -34.86 7.01 68.11
CA LYS A 2 -34.09 6.37 67.03
C LYS A 2 -33.93 7.38 65.89
N LYS A 3 -32.69 7.73 65.52
CA LYS A 3 -32.40 8.59 64.36
C LYS A 3 -32.09 7.71 63.16
N PHE A 4 -32.94 7.82 62.13
CA PHE A 4 -32.74 7.27 60.79
C PHE A 4 -31.79 8.20 60.02
N LEU A 5 -30.80 7.64 59.33
CA LEU A 5 -29.92 8.34 58.37
C LEU A 5 -30.14 7.67 56.99
N PRO A 6 -30.42 8.43 55.92
CA PRO A 6 -30.65 7.85 54.60
C PRO A 6 -29.33 7.65 53.84
N LEU A 7 -29.25 6.50 53.19
CA LEU A 7 -28.20 6.07 52.27
C LEU A 7 -28.33 6.87 50.95
N LEU A 8 -27.36 7.72 50.63
CA LEU A 8 -27.26 8.40 49.33
C LEU A 8 -26.39 7.53 48.40
N GLY A 9 -27.03 6.78 47.50
CA GLY A 9 -26.36 6.05 46.43
C GLY A 9 -26.07 6.99 45.26
N PHE A 10 -24.79 7.20 44.95
CA PHE A 10 -24.34 7.86 43.72
C PHE A 10 -24.28 6.82 42.59
N PRO A 11 -24.95 7.02 41.44
CA PRO A 11 -24.75 6.18 40.27
C PRO A 11 -23.43 6.58 39.61
N LEU A 12 -22.42 5.72 39.70
CA LEU A 12 -21.20 5.80 38.90
C LEU A 12 -21.56 5.48 37.45
N LEU A 13 -21.88 6.54 36.69
CA LEU A 13 -21.95 6.49 35.23
C LEU A 13 -20.51 6.35 34.69
N LEU A 14 -20.12 5.12 34.41
CA LEU A 14 -18.93 4.80 33.62
C LEU A 14 -19.21 5.21 32.17
N PHE A 15 -18.89 6.45 31.83
CA PHE A 15 -18.77 6.87 30.43
C PHE A 15 -17.48 6.25 29.88
N SER A 16 -17.60 5.08 29.26
CA SER A 16 -16.55 4.52 28.41
C SER A 16 -16.41 5.40 27.19
N SER A 17 -15.46 6.34 27.22
CA SER A 17 -15.03 7.10 26.06
C SER A 17 -14.36 6.12 25.08
N VAL A 18 -15.09 5.64 24.09
CA VAL A 18 -14.51 4.96 22.93
C VAL A 18 -13.78 6.04 22.14
N LEU A 19 -12.49 6.20 22.42
CA LEU A 19 -11.60 7.02 21.61
C LEU A 19 -11.38 6.26 20.29
N LEU A 20 -12.03 6.71 19.22
CA LEU A 20 -11.64 6.35 17.86
C LEU A 20 -10.22 6.89 17.65
N ALA A 21 -9.24 6.00 17.65
CA ALA A 21 -7.87 6.35 17.33
C ALA A 21 -7.80 6.68 15.84
N PHE A 22 -7.75 7.97 15.50
CA PHE A 22 -7.43 8.42 14.16
C PHE A 22 -5.92 8.27 13.97
N SER A 23 -5.47 7.22 13.27
CA SER A 23 -4.06 6.99 12.94
C SER A 23 -3.73 7.52 11.55
N GLY A 24 -3.67 8.85 11.40
CA GLY A 24 -3.11 9.48 10.20
C GLY A 24 -1.65 9.88 10.45
N ILE A 25 -0.71 9.42 9.63
CA ILE A 25 0.67 9.93 9.63
C ILE A 25 0.78 11.08 8.64
N GLU A 26 1.38 12.18 9.10
CA GLU A 26 1.70 13.33 8.26
C GLU A 26 3.09 13.15 7.61
N LEU A 27 3.11 13.04 6.29
CA LEU A 27 4.33 13.03 5.48
C LEU A 27 4.54 14.40 4.84
N LYS A 28 5.77 14.92 4.93
CA LYS A 28 6.14 16.19 4.30
C LYS A 28 6.72 15.94 2.90
N LEU A 29 6.09 16.55 1.89
CA LEU A 29 6.55 16.51 0.49
C LEU A 29 7.66 17.54 0.24
N SER A 30 8.32 17.42 -0.92
CA SER A 30 9.43 18.25 -1.36
C SER A 30 9.07 19.74 -1.49
N ASP A 31 7.82 20.04 -1.83
CA ASP A 31 7.28 21.41 -1.92
C ASP A 31 6.73 21.95 -0.58
N ASN A 32 6.95 21.22 0.52
CA ASN A 32 6.43 21.48 1.87
C ASN A 32 4.93 21.25 2.07
N ARG A 33 4.19 20.73 1.07
CA ARG A 33 2.83 20.22 1.33
C ARG A 33 2.89 19.05 2.32
N VAL A 34 1.82 18.89 3.08
CA VAL A 34 1.63 17.78 4.01
C VAL A 34 0.64 16.80 3.38
N LEU A 35 1.05 15.55 3.31
CA LEU A 35 0.23 14.42 2.89
C LEU A 35 -0.15 13.62 4.12
N ASN A 36 -1.45 13.54 4.43
CA ASN A 36 -1.96 12.68 5.49
C ASN A 36 -2.25 11.30 4.89
N VAL A 37 -1.65 10.25 5.44
CA VAL A 37 -1.85 8.88 5.00
C VAL A 37 -2.44 8.03 6.12
N ASP A 38 -3.39 7.18 5.76
CA ASP A 38 -4.04 6.24 6.68
C ASP A 38 -3.16 5.00 6.88
N LEU A 39 -1.99 5.22 7.47
CA LEU A 39 -1.00 4.20 7.79
C LEU A 39 -0.56 4.38 9.25
N ALA A 40 -0.39 3.26 9.96
CA ALA A 40 0.09 3.28 11.33
C ALA A 40 1.58 3.63 11.41
N GLU A 41 2.35 3.31 10.37
CA GLU A 41 3.74 3.73 10.17
C GLU A 41 3.94 4.13 8.70
N ALA A 42 4.63 5.24 8.44
CA ALA A 42 4.91 5.68 7.09
C ALA A 42 6.20 6.48 6.98
N ARG A 43 6.89 6.30 5.85
CA ARG A 43 8.10 7.04 5.46
C ARG A 43 8.07 7.32 3.97
N LEU A 44 8.18 8.60 3.60
CA LEU A 44 8.35 9.00 2.20
C LEU A 44 9.70 8.51 1.67
N ILE A 45 9.67 7.74 0.57
CA ILE A 45 10.85 7.23 -0.13
C ILE A 45 11.27 8.19 -1.24
N SER A 46 10.32 8.58 -2.09
CA SER A 46 10.57 9.47 -3.22
C SER A 46 9.26 10.09 -3.71
N GLU A 47 9.37 11.14 -4.51
CA GLU A 47 8.28 11.68 -5.32
C GLU A 47 8.61 11.44 -6.78
N LEU A 48 7.73 10.78 -7.53
CA LEU A 48 7.91 10.45 -8.94
C LEU A 48 6.66 10.87 -9.71
N LYS A 49 6.79 11.87 -10.58
CA LYS A 49 5.78 12.24 -11.59
C LYS A 49 4.36 12.28 -11.02
N GLY A 50 4.16 13.07 -9.96
CA GLY A 50 2.83 13.23 -9.36
C GLY A 50 2.44 12.14 -8.36
N TYR A 51 3.33 11.21 -8.01
CA TYR A 51 3.10 10.21 -6.96
C TYR A 51 4.12 10.34 -5.83
N ALA A 52 3.66 10.15 -4.59
CA ALA A 52 4.49 9.85 -3.44
C ALA A 52 4.66 8.34 -3.33
N ILE A 53 5.91 7.90 -3.22
CA ILE A 53 6.29 6.51 -2.98
C ILE A 53 6.58 6.38 -1.50
N ILE A 54 5.81 5.56 -0.80
CA ILE A 54 5.80 5.52 0.66
C ILE A 54 6.12 4.11 1.12
N ALA A 55 7.00 3.96 2.10
CA ALA A 55 7.17 2.70 2.82
C ALA A 55 6.42 2.77 4.13
N GLY A 56 5.57 1.80 4.43
CA GLY A 56 4.75 1.85 5.64
C GLY A 56 4.11 0.53 6.02
N ARG A 57 3.29 0.58 7.07
CA ARG A 57 2.49 -0.53 7.59
C ARG A 57 1.10 0.00 7.96
N THR A 58 0.07 -0.81 7.73
CA THR A 58 -1.29 -0.46 8.14
C THR A 58 -1.51 -0.70 9.64
N CYS A 59 -0.72 -1.58 10.27
CA CYS A 59 -0.74 -1.80 11.72
C CYS A 59 0.66 -2.02 12.34
N ILE A 60 0.84 -1.63 13.61
CA ILE A 60 2.12 -1.74 14.33
C ILE A 60 2.24 -3.08 15.06
N ASP A 61 1.18 -3.49 15.74
CA ASP A 61 1.12 -4.67 16.63
C ASP A 61 0.55 -5.92 15.94
N CYS A 62 0.61 -5.94 14.61
CA CYS A 62 0.27 -7.09 13.78
C CYS A 62 1.53 -7.67 13.16
N ASP A 63 1.47 -8.92 12.69
CA ASP A 63 2.60 -9.58 12.01
C ASP A 63 2.73 -9.15 10.53
N GLU A 64 2.22 -7.95 10.18
CA GLU A 64 2.28 -7.36 8.83
C GLU A 64 3.70 -6.87 8.54
N ASN A 65 4.21 -7.13 7.34
CA ASN A 65 5.47 -6.59 6.88
C ASN A 65 5.33 -5.14 6.42
N THR A 66 6.45 -4.42 6.35
CA THR A 66 6.47 -3.14 5.63
C THR A 66 6.13 -3.38 4.16
N ALA A 67 5.29 -2.54 3.59
CA ALA A 67 4.93 -2.51 2.19
C ALA A 67 5.30 -1.17 1.55
N ILE A 68 5.24 -1.12 0.22
CA ILE A 68 5.36 0.10 -0.59
C ILE A 68 3.96 0.51 -1.00
N PHE A 69 3.58 1.74 -0.68
CA PHE A 69 2.33 2.36 -1.07
C PHE A 69 2.59 3.45 -2.10
N LEU A 70 1.67 3.60 -3.04
CA LEU A 70 1.64 4.72 -3.98
C LEU A 70 0.49 5.64 -3.57
N GLN A 71 0.76 6.94 -3.59
CA GLN A 71 -0.27 7.95 -3.32
C GLN A 71 -0.15 9.07 -4.33
N LYS A 72 -1.23 9.36 -5.05
CA LYS A 72 -1.27 10.46 -5.99
C LYS A 72 -1.17 11.80 -5.25
N ILE A 73 -0.32 12.70 -5.74
CA ILE A 73 -0.03 14.04 -5.21
C ILE A 73 -0.15 15.14 -6.27
N ASP A 74 -0.36 14.78 -7.55
CA ASP A 74 -0.73 15.70 -8.62
C ASP A 74 -2.25 15.86 -8.68
N GLY A 75 -2.74 16.90 -8.01
CA GLY A 75 -4.14 17.27 -7.97
C GLY A 75 -4.36 18.47 -7.06
N GLU A 76 -5.50 19.16 -7.22
CA GLU A 76 -5.97 20.05 -6.15
C GLU A 76 -6.05 19.23 -4.86
N PRO A 77 -5.63 19.79 -3.71
CA PRO A 77 -5.73 19.08 -2.43
C PRO A 77 -7.15 18.57 -2.30
N VAL A 78 -7.32 17.24 -2.16
CA VAL A 78 -8.63 16.67 -1.86
C VAL A 78 -9.11 17.43 -0.63
N PRO A 79 -10.23 18.17 -0.72
CA PRO A 79 -10.69 18.96 0.42
C PRO A 79 -10.82 17.99 1.57
N VAL A 80 -10.14 18.31 2.68
CA VAL A 80 -10.29 17.59 3.93
C VAL A 80 -11.79 17.54 4.18
N ARG A 81 -12.39 16.36 4.03
CA ARG A 81 -13.81 16.18 4.37
C ARG A 81 -13.89 16.52 5.85
N ASP A 82 -14.56 17.62 6.17
CA ASP A 82 -14.89 17.93 7.56
C ASP A 82 -15.74 16.76 8.08
N LEU A 83 -15.10 15.83 8.80
CA LEU A 83 -15.71 14.60 9.33
C LEU A 83 -16.76 14.87 10.41
N ASP A 84 -17.08 16.13 10.68
CA ASP A 84 -18.14 16.56 11.59
C ASP A 84 -19.54 16.49 10.97
N GLU A 85 -19.65 16.31 9.64
CA GLU A 85 -20.94 16.04 9.00
C GLU A 85 -21.17 14.51 8.92
N PRO A 86 -22.07 13.94 9.75
CA PRO A 86 -22.40 12.53 9.65
C PRO A 86 -22.86 12.25 8.21
N PRO A 87 -22.36 11.17 7.57
CA PRO A 87 -22.70 10.90 6.18
C PRO A 87 -24.23 10.89 6.05
N GLU A 88 -24.75 11.68 5.10
CA GLU A 88 -26.15 11.53 4.71
C GLU A 88 -26.37 10.04 4.45
N PRO A 89 -27.43 9.44 5.01
CA PRO A 89 -27.67 8.02 4.84
C PRO A 89 -27.71 7.74 3.35
N GLU A 90 -26.71 7.02 2.86
CA GLU A 90 -26.64 6.61 1.45
C GLU A 90 -27.99 5.98 1.12
N GLU A 91 -28.73 6.58 0.18
CA GLU A 91 -29.83 5.88 -0.46
C GLU A 91 -29.21 4.60 -1.01
N PHE A 92 -29.60 3.46 -0.42
CA PHE A 92 -29.09 2.14 -0.74
C PHE A 92 -28.92 2.00 -2.25
N VAL A 93 -27.67 2.14 -2.72
CA VAL A 93 -27.32 1.79 -4.08
C VAL A 93 -27.74 0.33 -4.20
N ALA A 94 -28.69 0.08 -5.10
CA ALA A 94 -29.21 -1.25 -5.29
C ALA A 94 -28.03 -2.21 -5.47
N PRO A 95 -27.93 -3.30 -4.69
CA PRO A 95 -26.78 -4.18 -4.75
C PRO A 95 -26.61 -4.65 -6.19
N GLU A 96 -25.48 -4.29 -6.80
CA GLU A 96 -25.00 -5.02 -7.96
C GLU A 96 -24.94 -6.49 -7.54
N LYS A 97 -25.53 -7.36 -8.37
CA LYS A 97 -25.74 -8.76 -8.05
C LYS A 97 -24.40 -9.43 -7.74
N ASP A 98 -24.10 -9.55 -6.45
CA ASP A 98 -23.07 -10.45 -5.94
C ASP A 98 -23.36 -11.86 -6.45
N ARG A 99 -22.37 -12.43 -7.14
CA ARG A 99 -22.33 -13.88 -7.34
C ARG A 99 -22.00 -14.50 -5.97
N PRO A 100 -22.78 -15.46 -5.47
CA PRO A 100 -22.54 -16.03 -4.16
C PRO A 100 -21.23 -16.84 -4.17
N GLY A 101 -20.21 -16.40 -3.43
CA GLY A 101 -19.01 -17.19 -3.14
C GLY A 101 -17.67 -16.48 -3.00
N GLU A 102 -17.56 -15.16 -3.22
CA GLU A 102 -16.26 -14.47 -3.17
C GLU A 102 -15.91 -13.95 -1.76
N THR A 103 -14.69 -14.26 -1.31
CA THR A 103 -14.14 -13.81 -0.02
C THR A 103 -13.19 -12.63 -0.22
N ALA A 104 -12.95 -11.83 0.83
CA ALA A 104 -12.05 -10.66 0.76
C ALA A 104 -10.62 -11.02 0.28
N ALA A 105 -10.14 -12.21 0.61
CA ALA A 105 -8.84 -12.73 0.12
C ALA A 105 -8.83 -12.98 -1.40
N MET A 106 -9.97 -13.30 -2.02
CA MET A 106 -10.08 -13.45 -3.48
C MET A 106 -10.12 -12.10 -4.21
N ARG A 107 -10.33 -10.98 -3.49
CA ARG A 107 -10.38 -9.64 -4.08
C ARG A 107 -8.97 -9.05 -4.30
N GLY A 108 -8.03 -9.32 -3.40
CA GLY A 108 -6.63 -8.87 -3.52
C GLY A 108 -5.83 -9.57 -4.62
N ASP A 109 -6.17 -10.82 -4.94
CA ASP A 109 -5.51 -11.59 -6.01
C ASP A 109 -6.05 -11.24 -7.41
N ARG A 110 -7.25 -10.64 -7.48
CA ARG A 110 -7.95 -10.34 -8.73
C ARG A 110 -7.61 -8.96 -9.31
N SER A 111 -7.19 -8.01 -8.47
CA SER A 111 -6.63 -6.74 -8.96
C SER A 111 -5.35 -6.95 -9.78
N GLN A 112 -4.61 -8.05 -9.55
CA GLN A 112 -3.46 -8.41 -10.39
C GLN A 112 -3.85 -9.09 -11.71
N VAL A 113 -4.98 -9.79 -11.77
CA VAL A 113 -5.42 -10.58 -12.95
C VAL A 113 -6.32 -9.80 -13.90
N GLU A 114 -7.04 -8.77 -13.44
CA GLU A 114 -7.90 -7.94 -14.30
C GLU A 114 -7.18 -6.74 -14.97
N MET A 115 -5.84 -6.64 -14.84
CA MET A 115 -5.01 -5.61 -15.46
C MET A 115 -4.44 -5.99 -16.85
N ASP A 116 -5.11 -6.88 -17.59
CA ASP A 116 -4.88 -7.03 -19.03
C ASP A 116 -5.51 -5.82 -19.76
N GLY A 117 -4.80 -4.70 -19.74
CA GLY A 117 -5.20 -3.45 -20.38
C GLY A 117 -5.34 -3.56 -21.91
N ASP A 118 -6.00 -2.56 -22.50
CA ASP A 118 -6.04 -2.32 -23.96
C ASP A 118 -4.63 -2.44 -24.58
N ALA A 119 -4.55 -2.73 -25.88
CA ALA A 119 -3.37 -3.19 -26.64
C ALA A 119 -2.03 -2.43 -26.43
N ASP A 120 -2.02 -1.29 -25.75
CA ASP A 120 -0.87 -0.46 -25.43
C ASP A 120 -0.43 -0.49 -23.94
N GLY A 121 -1.13 -1.20 -23.05
CA GLY A 121 -0.72 -1.44 -21.66
C GLY A 121 -0.75 -0.23 -20.70
N VAL A 122 -1.21 0.94 -21.18
CA VAL A 122 -1.38 2.16 -20.37
C VAL A 122 -2.78 2.18 -19.80
N THR A 123 -2.90 2.15 -18.47
CA THR A 123 -4.19 2.27 -17.79
C THR A 123 -4.23 3.59 -17.00
N GLN A 124 -5.38 4.26 -17.00
CA GLN A 124 -5.62 5.41 -16.11
C GLN A 124 -6.07 4.91 -14.73
N VAL A 125 -5.35 3.95 -14.17
CA VAL A 125 -5.65 3.42 -12.83
C VAL A 125 -5.00 4.36 -11.82
N ASP A 126 -5.81 4.86 -10.89
CA ASP A 126 -5.30 5.51 -9.70
C ASP A 126 -4.73 4.44 -8.78
N LEU A 127 -3.40 4.44 -8.61
CA LEU A 127 -2.70 3.51 -7.72
C LEU A 127 -2.71 3.96 -6.26
N SER A 128 -3.46 5.01 -5.93
CA SER A 128 -3.58 5.50 -4.56
C SER A 128 -4.15 4.42 -3.64
N GLY A 129 -3.36 4.00 -2.66
CA GLY A 129 -3.73 2.96 -1.70
C GLY A 129 -3.37 1.54 -2.12
N GLU A 130 -2.86 1.34 -3.34
CA GLU A 130 -2.29 0.05 -3.74
C GLU A 130 -1.00 -0.22 -2.95
N SER A 131 -0.81 -1.48 -2.56
CA SER A 131 0.33 -1.92 -1.78
C SER A 131 1.16 -2.95 -2.54
N PHE A 132 2.48 -2.84 -2.44
CA PHE A 132 3.46 -3.71 -3.07
C PHE A 132 4.47 -4.20 -2.04
N SER A 133 5.06 -5.37 -2.24
CA SER A 133 6.07 -5.91 -1.33
C SER A 133 7.29 -4.98 -1.21
N TYR A 134 7.77 -4.77 0.01
CA TYR A 134 9.02 -4.04 0.25
C TYR A 134 10.23 -4.89 -0.19
N PRO A 135 11.33 -4.31 -0.71
CA PRO A 135 12.49 -5.11 -1.10
C PRO A 135 13.12 -5.83 0.10
N GLY A 136 13.67 -7.02 -0.11
CA GLY A 136 14.23 -7.79 0.99
C GLY A 136 14.48 -9.26 0.71
N ARG A 137 14.76 -10.00 1.78
CA ARG A 137 14.89 -11.46 1.79
C ARG A 137 13.85 -12.01 2.73
N TYR A 138 12.89 -12.73 2.16
CA TYR A 138 11.75 -13.27 2.89
C TYR A 138 11.97 -14.75 3.18
N ARG A 139 11.78 -15.09 4.44
CA ARG A 139 11.82 -16.46 4.94
C ARG A 139 10.42 -16.93 5.28
N ASP A 140 10.08 -18.15 4.93
CA ASP A 140 8.81 -18.75 5.33
C ASP A 140 8.66 -18.69 6.85
N TYR A 141 7.54 -18.15 7.33
CA TYR A 141 7.29 -17.89 8.74
C TYR A 141 7.48 -19.13 9.63
N LEU A 142 7.04 -20.30 9.16
CA LEU A 142 7.07 -21.54 9.94
C LEU A 142 8.43 -22.25 9.89
N THR A 143 9.04 -22.34 8.71
CA THR A 143 10.25 -23.14 8.47
C THR A 143 11.53 -22.33 8.49
N ASN A 144 11.42 -20.99 8.49
CA ASN A 144 12.53 -20.03 8.41
C ASN A 144 13.44 -20.22 7.18
N LYS A 145 12.97 -20.95 6.17
CA LYS A 145 13.68 -21.18 4.91
C LYS A 145 13.50 -19.96 4.02
N LEU A 146 14.57 -19.53 3.35
CA LEU A 146 14.48 -18.49 2.34
C LEU A 146 13.54 -18.95 1.21
N VAL A 147 12.49 -18.18 0.98
CA VAL A 147 11.46 -18.44 -0.04
C VAL A 147 11.40 -17.34 -1.10
N GLU A 148 11.80 -16.11 -0.79
CA GLU A 148 11.79 -15.01 -1.75
C GLU A 148 12.94 -14.02 -1.51
N LYS A 149 13.42 -13.41 -2.60
CA LYS A 149 14.38 -12.30 -2.61
C LYS A 149 13.87 -11.24 -3.59
N THR A 150 13.74 -10.02 -3.12
CA THR A 150 13.16 -8.92 -3.90
C THR A 150 14.08 -7.72 -3.84
N ARG A 151 14.43 -7.18 -5.00
CA ARG A 151 15.15 -5.90 -5.13
C ARG A 151 14.21 -4.90 -5.76
N MET A 152 14.22 -3.67 -5.27
CA MET A 152 13.38 -2.60 -5.79
C MET A 152 14.25 -1.42 -6.20
N PHE A 153 13.96 -0.86 -7.37
CA PHE A 153 14.61 0.34 -7.88
C PHE A 153 13.55 1.41 -8.16
N TYR A 154 13.94 2.67 -8.00
CA TYR A 154 13.08 3.81 -8.26
C TYR A 154 13.86 4.95 -8.92
N GLY A 155 13.15 5.79 -9.68
CA GLY A 155 13.74 6.93 -10.40
C GLY A 155 13.79 6.68 -11.91
N SER A 156 14.83 7.14 -12.59
CA SER A 156 14.97 7.03 -14.05
C SER A 156 15.46 5.66 -14.51
N CYS A 157 14.69 4.60 -14.19
CA CYS A 157 15.08 3.21 -14.41
C CYS A 157 14.68 2.64 -15.78
N HIS A 158 13.87 3.35 -16.57
CA HIS A 158 13.38 2.87 -17.87
C HIS A 158 13.27 4.00 -18.91
N GLU A 159 14.09 3.96 -19.97
CA GLU A 159 14.04 4.90 -21.11
C GLU A 159 13.97 6.39 -20.69
N ASN A 160 14.73 6.76 -19.65
CA ASN A 160 14.73 8.09 -19.00
C ASN A 160 13.40 8.53 -18.38
N SER A 161 12.39 7.65 -18.33
CA SER A 161 11.12 7.89 -17.67
C SER A 161 11.21 7.50 -16.19
N PRO A 162 10.54 8.23 -15.29
CA PRO A 162 10.38 7.82 -13.90
C PRO A 162 9.68 6.46 -13.83
N ALA A 163 10.22 5.55 -13.05
CA ALA A 163 9.73 4.19 -12.94
C ALA A 163 10.01 3.59 -11.57
N LEU A 164 9.23 2.56 -11.21
CA LEU A 164 9.52 1.61 -10.15
C LEU A 164 9.73 0.23 -10.76
N LEU A 165 10.76 -0.47 -10.32
CA LEU A 165 11.13 -1.79 -10.82
C LEU A 165 11.34 -2.73 -9.65
N TRP A 166 10.60 -3.84 -9.61
CA TRP A 166 10.84 -4.96 -8.73
C TRP A 166 11.45 -6.11 -9.51
N LEU A 167 12.55 -6.65 -8.99
CA LEU A 167 13.19 -7.87 -9.46
C LEU A 167 13.07 -8.91 -8.35
N THR A 168 12.19 -9.90 -8.56
CA THR A 168 11.82 -10.89 -7.56
C THR A 168 12.33 -12.26 -7.97
N GLU A 169 12.94 -12.98 -7.04
CA GLU A 169 13.23 -14.40 -7.15
C GLU A 169 12.50 -15.15 -6.03
N TYR A 170 11.57 -16.04 -6.37
CA TYR A 170 10.82 -16.83 -5.39
C TYR A 170 10.98 -18.33 -5.62
N ARG A 171 10.76 -19.11 -4.56
CA ARG A 171 11.01 -20.55 -4.53
C ARG A 171 9.71 -21.32 -4.78
N THR A 172 9.72 -22.18 -5.79
CA THR A 172 8.65 -23.12 -6.14
C THR A 172 9.09 -24.57 -5.91
N ASP A 173 8.18 -25.51 -6.17
CA ASP A 173 8.46 -26.95 -6.22
C ASP A 173 9.49 -27.32 -7.31
N LYS A 174 9.55 -26.53 -8.39
CA LYS A 174 10.45 -26.72 -9.53
C LYS A 174 11.80 -26.00 -9.39
N GLY A 175 11.98 -25.16 -8.37
CA GLY A 175 13.23 -24.42 -8.12
C GLY A 175 13.00 -22.93 -7.90
N TRP A 176 14.01 -22.11 -8.19
CA TRP A 176 13.87 -20.66 -8.14
C TRP A 176 13.29 -20.13 -9.45
N MET A 177 12.19 -19.40 -9.34
CA MET A 177 11.59 -18.64 -10.43
C MET A 177 11.96 -17.17 -10.31
N LYS A 178 11.95 -16.46 -11.44
CA LYS A 178 12.23 -15.03 -11.50
C LYS A 178 11.04 -14.31 -12.10
N GLU A 179 10.78 -13.13 -11.57
CA GLU A 179 9.68 -12.27 -11.97
C GLU A 179 10.15 -10.82 -11.95
N GLU A 180 9.63 -10.05 -12.90
CA GLU A 180 9.96 -8.64 -13.06
C GLU A 180 8.65 -7.85 -13.16
N TYR A 181 8.53 -6.84 -12.31
CA TYR A 181 7.38 -5.94 -12.29
C TYR A 181 7.85 -4.49 -12.44
N LEU A 182 7.32 -3.80 -13.45
CA LEU A 182 7.70 -2.43 -13.80
C LEU A 182 6.46 -1.55 -13.82
N LEU A 183 6.52 -0.43 -13.11
CA LEU A 183 5.59 0.69 -13.23
C LEU A 183 6.32 1.86 -13.88
N VAL A 184 5.78 2.40 -14.97
CA VAL A 184 6.34 3.58 -15.65
C VAL A 184 5.35 4.73 -15.54
N PHE A 185 5.80 5.85 -14.99
CA PHE A 185 4.94 7.03 -14.83
C PHE A 185 5.05 7.91 -16.08
N ARG A 186 3.93 8.06 -16.79
CA ARG A 186 3.82 8.82 -18.04
C ARG A 186 2.97 10.08 -17.83
N ASP A 187 2.77 10.85 -18.90
CA ASP A 187 1.86 12.00 -18.87
C ASP A 187 0.40 11.58 -18.87
N GLU A 188 0.09 10.47 -19.52
CA GLU A 188 -1.25 9.94 -19.71
C GLU A 188 -1.73 9.04 -18.56
N GLY A 189 -0.84 8.62 -17.67
CA GLY A 189 -1.16 7.71 -16.57
C GLY A 189 0.04 6.89 -16.09
N VAL A 190 -0.25 5.76 -15.44
CA VAL A 190 0.76 4.78 -15.05
C VAL A 190 0.65 3.58 -15.98
N GLU A 191 1.78 3.20 -16.56
CA GLU A 191 1.88 2.03 -17.42
C GLU A 191 2.38 0.84 -16.58
N HIS A 192 1.63 -0.26 -16.60
CA HIS A 192 1.96 -1.49 -15.90
C HIS A 192 2.61 -2.46 -16.87
N ARG A 193 3.77 -3.00 -16.49
CA ARG A 193 4.44 -4.04 -17.27
C ARG A 193 4.83 -5.19 -16.36
N TYR A 194 4.11 -6.28 -16.49
CA TYR A 194 4.43 -7.57 -15.88
C TYR A 194 5.13 -8.45 -16.92
N ASN A 195 6.27 -9.04 -16.58
CA ASN A 195 7.03 -9.83 -17.54
C ASN A 195 7.58 -11.11 -16.93
N GLU A 196 6.91 -12.22 -17.18
CA GLU A 196 7.43 -13.56 -16.91
C GLU A 196 8.43 -13.95 -18.00
N GLY A 197 9.70 -13.57 -17.82
CA GLY A 197 10.82 -14.18 -18.54
C GLY A 197 11.36 -13.45 -19.78
N ARG A 198 11.37 -12.11 -19.83
CA ARG A 198 12.17 -11.35 -20.82
C ARG A 198 13.26 -10.47 -20.18
N GLN A 199 14.01 -9.79 -21.04
CA GLN A 199 15.43 -9.48 -20.88
C GLN A 199 15.74 -8.25 -20.01
N PRO A 200 16.81 -8.32 -19.18
CA PRO A 200 17.26 -7.22 -18.34
C PRO A 200 17.85 -6.02 -19.12
N SER A 201 18.05 -6.12 -20.43
CA SER A 201 18.60 -5.08 -21.30
C SER A 201 17.69 -3.85 -21.48
N ILE A 202 16.45 -3.91 -21.00
CA ILE A 202 15.46 -2.83 -21.07
C ILE A 202 15.58 -1.88 -19.85
N PHE A 203 16.24 -2.33 -18.77
CA PHE A 203 16.35 -1.56 -17.54
C PHE A 203 17.70 -0.83 -17.47
N TYR A 204 17.65 0.41 -17.02
CA TYR A 204 18.81 1.28 -16.86
C TYR A 204 19.23 1.32 -15.39
N ILE A 205 19.40 0.15 -14.76
CA ILE A 205 19.70 0.04 -13.31
C ILE A 205 21.05 0.63 -12.91
N GLU A 206 21.98 0.80 -13.87
CA GLU A 206 23.29 1.43 -13.66
C GLU A 206 23.24 2.95 -13.86
N ASN A 207 22.09 3.53 -14.24
CA ASN A 207 21.92 4.97 -14.39
C ASN A 207 21.98 5.65 -13.02
N GLU A 208 22.70 6.78 -12.90
CA GLU A 208 22.76 7.58 -11.66
C GLU A 208 21.37 8.03 -11.16
N GLY A 209 20.41 8.15 -12.06
CA GLY A 209 19.01 8.47 -11.75
C GLY A 209 18.17 7.28 -11.28
N CYS A 210 18.65 6.04 -11.42
CA CYS A 210 17.98 4.83 -10.94
C CYS A 210 18.62 4.36 -9.63
N ARG A 211 17.83 4.33 -8.55
CA ARG A 211 18.34 4.06 -7.20
C ARG A 211 17.73 2.79 -6.65
N GLU A 212 18.57 1.92 -6.11
CA GLU A 212 18.10 0.76 -5.36
C GLU A 212 17.62 1.18 -3.97
N LEU A 213 16.43 0.73 -3.58
CA LEU A 213 15.93 0.88 -2.23
C LEU A 213 16.51 -0.23 -1.35
N PRO A 214 17.16 0.09 -0.21
CA PRO A 214 17.71 -0.93 0.68
C PRO A 214 16.62 -1.89 1.19
N GLY A 215 16.86 -3.18 0.99
CA GLY A 215 15.96 -4.23 1.44
C GLY A 215 16.15 -4.63 2.90
N VAL A 216 15.20 -5.41 3.41
CA VAL A 216 15.20 -5.95 4.78
C VAL A 216 15.23 -7.48 4.80
N ASP A 217 15.77 -8.07 5.85
CA ASP A 217 15.65 -9.51 6.12
C ASP A 217 14.46 -9.73 7.05
N THR A 218 13.39 -10.37 6.57
CA THR A 218 12.14 -10.60 7.33
C THR A 218 11.55 -11.99 7.03
N THR A 219 10.46 -12.33 7.72
CA THR A 219 9.64 -13.50 7.42
C THR A 219 8.45 -13.11 6.56
N THR A 220 7.89 -14.06 5.81
CA THR A 220 6.55 -13.90 5.22
C THR A 220 5.53 -13.71 6.32
N GLU A 221 4.42 -13.07 5.99
CA GLU A 221 3.27 -12.98 6.90
C GLU A 221 2.66 -14.38 7.12
N PRO A 222 2.06 -14.65 8.29
CA PRO A 222 1.47 -15.94 8.65
C PRO A 222 0.16 -16.30 7.94
#